data_AF-A0A6V7LZC5-F1
#
_entry.id   AF-A0A6V7LZC5-F1
#
_cell.length_a   1.000
_cell.length_b   1.000
_cell.length_c   1.000
_cell.angle_alpha   90.00
_cell.angle_beta   90.00
_cell.angle_gamma   90.00
#
_symmetry.space_group_name_H-M   'P 1'
#
loop_
_entity.id
_entity.type
_entity.pdbx_description
1 polymer ?
#
loop_
_entity_poly.entity_id
_entity_poly.type
_entity_poly.pdbx_seq_one_letter_code
_entity_poly.pdbx_strand_id
1 'polypeptide(L)'
;YGQTKKMNASVDYVHMLNATMCAVTRVICAILEVHQTETGILVPEAISAFMPPQYQKEIPFVKTAPIEETETKKQKKQKENMKKNAAE
;
A
#
# COMPACT_ATOMS: atom_id res chain seq x y z
N TYR A 1 23.57 -24.93 25.64
CA TYR A 1 23.42 -23.46 25.66
C TYR A 1 23.25 -23.05 27.11
N GLY A 2 24.05 -22.09 27.58
CA GLY A 2 24.28 -21.78 29.00
C GLY A 2 25.58 -22.40 29.50
N GLN A 3 26.66 -21.61 29.61
CA GLN A 3 27.87 -22.06 30.29
C GLN A 3 27.56 -22.25 31.78
N THR A 4 28.04 -23.34 32.38
CA THR A 4 28.03 -23.52 33.84
C THR A 4 28.89 -22.43 34.47
N LYS A 5 28.27 -21.56 35.27
CA LYS A 5 28.95 -20.44 35.94
C LYS A 5 30.18 -20.96 36.70
N LYS A 6 31.37 -20.46 36.35
CA LYS A 6 32.53 -20.59 37.24
C LYS A 6 32.22 -19.79 38.50
N MET A 7 32.30 -20.46 39.66
CA MET A 7 32.11 -19.84 40.98
C MET A 7 33.10 -18.65 41.05
N ASN A 8 32.59 -17.42 41.15
CA ASN A 8 33.31 -16.13 41.22
C ASN A 8 33.54 -15.33 39.92
N ALA A 9 32.92 -15.66 38.78
CA ALA A 9 32.92 -14.78 37.58
C ALA A 9 31.62 -13.96 37.45
N SER A 10 31.71 -12.72 36.96
CA SER A 10 30.54 -11.91 36.58
C SER A 10 29.71 -12.62 35.53
N VAL A 11 28.38 -12.51 35.61
CA VAL A 11 27.47 -13.17 34.67
C VAL A 11 27.44 -12.38 33.37
N ASP A 12 27.82 -13.03 32.26
CA ASP A 12 27.66 -12.46 30.93
C ASP A 12 26.18 -12.51 30.51
N TYR A 13 25.67 -11.37 30.04
CA TYR A 13 24.32 -11.26 29.48
C TYR A 13 24.37 -11.36 27.96
N VAL A 14 23.34 -11.96 27.38
CA VAL A 14 23.21 -12.08 25.92
C VAL A 14 22.91 -10.72 25.29
N HIS A 15 23.43 -10.50 24.09
CA HIS A 15 22.97 -9.41 23.23
C HIS A 15 21.60 -9.77 22.64
N MET A 16 20.66 -8.84 22.68
CA MET A 16 19.35 -8.98 22.03
C MET A 16 19.34 -8.18 20.72
N LEU A 17 18.91 -8.81 19.64
CA LEU A 17 18.70 -8.17 18.34
C LEU A 17 17.23 -8.29 17.95
N ASN A 18 16.68 -7.24 17.32
CA ASN A 18 15.33 -7.25 16.76
C ASN A 18 15.29 -6.50 15.42
N ALA A 19 14.40 -6.92 14.54
CA ALA A 19 14.12 -6.25 13.26
C ALA A 19 12.66 -6.49 12.85
N THR A 20 12.08 -5.54 12.11
CA THR A 20 10.75 -5.69 11.51
C THR A 20 10.90 -6.23 10.10
N MET A 21 10.49 -7.48 9.88
CA MET A 21 10.53 -8.10 8.55
C MET A 21 9.55 -7.47 7.56
N CYS A 22 8.31 -7.20 8.00
CA CYS A 22 7.27 -6.64 7.14
C CYS A 22 6.30 -5.76 7.92
N ALA A 23 6.26 -4.48 7.57
CA ALA A 23 5.21 -3.56 8.01
C ALA A 23 4.10 -3.53 6.93
N VAL A 24 3.13 -4.43 7.05
CA VAL A 24 2.17 -4.80 5.99
C VAL A 24 1.58 -3.60 5.24
N THR A 25 1.04 -2.60 5.94
CA THR A 25 0.40 -1.44 5.29
C THR A 25 1.39 -0.58 4.50
N ARG A 26 2.63 -0.46 4.97
CA ARG A 26 3.71 0.29 4.28
C ARG A 26 4.20 -0.47 3.05
N VAL A 27 4.33 -1.79 3.17
CA VAL A 27 4.72 -2.66 2.06
C VAL A 27 3.64 -2.68 0.99
N ILE A 28 2.36 -2.67 1.36
CA ILE A 28 1.25 -2.53 0.41
C ILE A 28 1.38 -1.23 -0.38
N CYS A 29 1.62 -0.07 0.27
CA CYS A 29 1.83 1.19 -0.45
C CYS A 29 2.98 1.10 -1.46
N ALA A 30 4.12 0.54 -1.06
CA ALA A 30 5.26 0.37 -1.95
C ALA A 30 4.95 -0.57 -3.13
N ILE A 31 4.21 -1.65 -2.90
CA ILE A 31 3.78 -2.57 -3.98
C ILE A 31 2.86 -1.84 -4.96
N LEU A 32 1.87 -1.09 -4.45
CA LEU A 32 0.93 -0.33 -5.29
C LEU A 32 1.67 0.68 -6.18
N GLU A 33 2.67 1.39 -5.66
CA GLU A 33 3.45 2.36 -6.44
C GLU A 33 4.38 1.70 -7.46
N VAL A 34 5.11 0.66 -7.07
CA VAL A 34 6.14 0.03 -7.92
C VAL A 34 5.52 -0.81 -9.04
N HIS A 35 4.35 -1.40 -8.81
CA HIS A 35 3.70 -2.33 -9.76
C HIS A 35 2.48 -1.74 -10.46
N GLN A 36 2.26 -0.42 -10.39
CA GLN A 36 1.17 0.26 -11.09
C GLN A 36 1.36 0.17 -12.62
N THR A 37 0.27 -0.15 -13.32
CA THR A 37 0.14 -0.12 -14.78
C THR A 37 -0.99 0.83 -15.20
N GLU A 38 -1.28 0.92 -16.49
CA GLU A 38 -2.44 1.68 -16.99
C GLU A 38 -3.78 1.03 -16.58
N THR A 39 -3.82 -0.29 -16.41
CA THR A 39 -5.03 -1.08 -16.19
C THR A 39 -5.25 -1.45 -14.72
N GLY A 40 -4.21 -1.45 -13.89
CA GLY A 40 -4.28 -1.90 -12.51
C GLY A 40 -2.93 -1.96 -11.81
N ILE A 41 -2.79 -2.92 -10.90
CA ILE A 41 -1.55 -3.20 -10.16
C ILE A 41 -1.13 -4.64 -10.46
N LEU A 42 0.04 -4.84 -11.04
CA LEU A 42 0.60 -6.18 -11.25
C LEU A 42 0.92 -6.83 -9.91
N VAL A 43 0.56 -8.10 -9.76
CA VAL A 43 0.85 -8.85 -8.52
C VAL A 43 2.26 -9.41 -8.57
N PRO A 44 3.13 -9.12 -7.58
CA PRO A 44 4.47 -9.71 -7.51
C PRO A 44 4.43 -11.24 -7.49
N GLU A 45 5.34 -11.88 -8.23
CA GLU A 45 5.41 -13.34 -8.35
C GLU A 45 5.46 -14.04 -6.98
N ALA A 46 6.24 -13.49 -6.04
CA ALA A 46 6.41 -14.02 -4.70
C ALA A 46 5.10 -14.12 -3.89
N ILE A 47 4.08 -13.31 -4.22
CA ILE A 47 2.78 -13.35 -3.54
C ILE A 47 1.64 -13.87 -4.42
N SER A 48 1.87 -14.06 -5.72
CA SER A 48 0.87 -14.48 -6.70
C SER A 48 0.16 -15.79 -6.31
N ALA A 49 0.90 -16.78 -5.81
CA ALA A 49 0.34 -18.07 -5.38
C ALA A 49 -0.62 -17.98 -4.18
N PHE A 50 -0.54 -16.89 -3.39
CA PHE A 50 -1.40 -16.66 -2.23
C PHE A 50 -2.61 -15.78 -2.56
N MET A 51 -2.70 -15.26 -3.78
CA MET A 51 -3.81 -14.42 -4.22
C MET A 51 -4.99 -15.27 -4.73
N PRO A 52 -6.23 -14.80 -4.59
CA PRO A 52 -7.40 -15.42 -5.21
C PRO A 52 -7.22 -15.57 -6.73
N PRO A 53 -7.77 -16.62 -7.37
CA PRO A 53 -7.55 -16.90 -8.80
C PRO A 53 -7.76 -15.70 -9.72
N GLN A 54 -8.77 -14.88 -9.43
CA GLN A 54 -9.12 -13.68 -10.20
C GLN A 54 -8.10 -12.53 -10.10
N TYR A 55 -7.22 -12.55 -9.11
CA TYR A 55 -6.21 -11.51 -8.85
C TYR A 55 -4.78 -12.06 -8.84
N GLN A 56 -4.54 -13.26 -9.34
CA GLN A 56 -3.19 -13.85 -9.34
C GLN A 56 -2.19 -13.06 -10.20
N LYS A 57 -2.68 -12.39 -11.25
CA LYS A 57 -1.84 -11.64 -12.21
C LYS A 57 -1.91 -10.13 -11.99
N GLU A 58 -3.11 -9.60 -11.81
CA GLU A 58 -3.33 -8.15 -11.74
C GLU A 58 -4.55 -7.81 -10.88
N ILE A 59 -4.46 -6.70 -10.16
CA ILE A 59 -5.57 -6.09 -9.42
C ILE A 59 -6.06 -4.89 -10.25
N PRO A 60 -7.20 -4.98 -10.95
CA PRO A 60 -7.64 -3.93 -11.88
C PRO A 60 -8.17 -2.69 -11.15
N PHE A 61 -8.01 -1.53 -11.79
CA PHE A 61 -8.66 -0.30 -11.31
C PHE A 61 -10.17 -0.36 -11.53
N VAL A 62 -10.93 -0.22 -10.44
CA VAL A 62 -12.41 -0.24 -10.46
C VAL A 62 -13.03 1.15 -10.26
N LYS A 63 -12.22 2.16 -9.96
CA LYS A 63 -12.64 3.55 -9.74
C LYS A 63 -11.68 4.48 -10.48
N THR A 64 -12.21 5.61 -10.92
CA THR A 64 -11.42 6.71 -11.48
C THR A 64 -10.52 7.32 -10.42
N ALA A 65 -9.44 7.99 -10.84
CA ALA A 65 -8.56 8.66 -9.91
C ALA A 65 -9.32 9.76 -9.16
N PRO A 66 -9.12 9.91 -7.83
CA PRO A 66 -9.83 10.93 -7.05
C PRO A 66 -9.68 12.36 -7.59
N ILE A 67 -8.54 12.65 -8.22
CA ILE A 67 -8.27 13.96 -8.84
C ILE A 67 -9.27 14.22 -9.97
N GLU A 68 -9.46 13.26 -10.88
CA GLU A 68 -10.38 13.38 -12.01
C GLU A 68 -11.84 13.56 -11.55
N GLU A 69 -12.24 12.87 -10.47
CA GLU A 69 -13.57 13.05 -9.88
C GLU A 69 -13.80 14.46 -9.35
N THR A 70 -12.78 15.05 -8.70
CA THR A 70 -12.88 16.40 -8.15
C THR A 70 -12.92 17.47 -9.24
N GLU A 71 -12.15 17.30 -10.32
CA GLU A 71 -12.18 18.22 -11.47
C GLU A 71 -13.51 18.14 -12.20
N THR A 72 -14.04 16.94 -12.43
CA THR A 72 -15.35 16.74 -13.06
C THR A 72 -16.48 17.37 -12.24
N LYS A 73 -16.43 17.25 -10.90
CA LYS A 73 -17.40 17.90 -10.00
C LYS A 73 -17.27 19.42 -10.02
N LYS A 74 -16.06 19.97 -10.06
CA LYS A 74 -15.83 21.43 -10.19
C LYS A 74 -16.34 21.97 -11.52
N GLN A 75 -16.03 21.31 -12.63
CA GLN A 75 -16.48 21.71 -13.97
C GLN A 75 -18.01 21.66 -14.10
N LYS A 76 -18.67 20.64 -13.52
CA LYS A 76 -20.15 20.57 -13.48
C LYS A 76 -20.77 21.74 -12.72
N LYS A 77 -20.24 22.08 -11.53
CA LYS A 77 -20.70 23.24 -10.75
C LYS A 77 -20.51 24.57 -11.48
N GLN A 78 -19.37 24.75 -12.17
CA GLN A 78 -19.14 25.96 -12.97
C GLN A 78 -20.15 26.08 -14.12
N LYS A 79 -20.44 24.98 -14.85
CA LYS A 79 -21.43 24.99 -15.93
C LYS A 79 -22.86 25.25 -15.45
N GLU A 80 -23.24 24.74 -14.28
CA GLU A 80 -24.55 25.03 -13.67
C GLU A 80 -24.70 26.49 -13.25
N ASN A 81 -23.67 27.07 -12.60
CA ASN A 81 -23.71 28.48 -12.21
C ASN A 81 -23.75 29.42 -13.43
N MET A 82 -23.02 29.08 -14.51
CA MET A 82 -23.03 29.87 -15.74
C MET A 82 -24.38 29.82 -16.46
N LYS A 83 -25.10 28.70 -16.39
CA LYS A 83 -26.47 28.57 -16.94
C LYS A 83 -27.51 29.33 -16.12
N LYS A 84 -27.39 29.37 -14.79
CA LYS A 84 -28.30 30.13 -13.93
C LYS A 84 -28.18 31.64 -14.17
N ASN A 85 -26.96 32.15 -14.27
CA ASN A 85 -26.70 33.57 -14.52
C ASN A 85 -27.06 34.04 -15.94
N ALA A 86 -27.27 33.12 -16.89
CA ALA A 86 -27.70 33.44 -18.25
C ALA A 86 -29.22 33.35 -18.45
N ALA A 87 -29.95 32.86 -17.45
CA ALA A 87 -31.40 32.73 -17.45
C ALA A 87 -32.10 33.78 -16.55
N GLU A 88 -31.32 34.64 -15.87
CA GLU A 88 -31.72 35.92 -15.25
C GLU A 88 -31.39 37.07 -16.21
#